data_AF-A0A9N8KNC0-F1
#
_entry.id   AF-A0A9N8KNC0-F1
#
_cell.length_a   1.000
_cell.length_b   1.000
_cell.length_c   1.000
_cell.angle_alpha   90.00
_cell.angle_beta   90.00
_cell.angle_gamma   90.00
#
_symmetry.space_group_name_H-M   'P 1'
#
loop_
_entity.id
_entity.type
_entity.pdbx_description
1 polymer ?
#
loop_
_entity_poly.entity_id
_entity_poly.type
_entity_poly.pdbx_seq_one_letter_code
_entity_poly.pdbx_strand_id
1 'polypeptide(L)'
;MSEELPPSSTNPISLERRNSLEKAIQNRPEAHELRERHILLNTNAAPALQAQQQELQRHKLTDSLNKAIASRPEKDALVERNILPDSTAAPALQNHQRELAAAMRRDSIEKHLQTRPSPAELIKEGILGANENPLDDP
;
A
#
# COMPACT_ATOMS: atom_id res chain seq x y z
N MET A 1 -60.00 -25.24 22.00
CA MET A 1 -60.17 -23.89 21.41
C MET A 1 -59.14 -23.78 20.31
N SER A 2 -59.54 -24.09 19.08
CA SER A 2 -58.67 -24.00 17.90
C SER A 2 -58.86 -22.61 17.30
N GLU A 3 -57.86 -21.75 17.46
CA GLU A 3 -57.86 -20.39 16.94
C GLU A 3 -57.32 -20.42 15.51
N GLU A 4 -58.23 -20.46 14.54
CA GLU A 4 -57.92 -20.45 13.11
C GLU A 4 -57.57 -19.02 12.69
N LEU A 5 -56.30 -18.79 12.33
CA LEU A 5 -55.82 -17.50 11.82
C LEU A 5 -56.52 -17.17 10.49
N PRO A 6 -56.99 -15.92 10.27
CA PRO A 6 -57.72 -15.57 9.06
C PRO A 6 -56.83 -15.63 7.81
N PRO A 7 -57.37 -16.03 6.64
CA PRO A 7 -56.62 -16.06 5.39
C PRO A 7 -56.17 -14.64 5.03
N SER A 8 -54.87 -14.47 4.78
CA SER A 8 -54.28 -13.21 4.33
C SER A 8 -55.08 -12.68 3.13
N SER A 9 -55.66 -11.49 3.26
CA SER A 9 -56.39 -10.80 2.22
C SER A 9 -55.48 -10.55 1.00
N THR A 10 -55.58 -11.42 -0.01
CA THR A 10 -55.00 -11.19 -1.32
C THR A 10 -55.86 -10.17 -2.07
N ASN A 11 -55.70 -8.89 -1.72
CA ASN A 11 -56.25 -7.80 -2.54
C ASN A 11 -55.70 -7.94 -3.98
N PRO A 12 -56.53 -7.79 -5.02
CA PRO A 12 -56.06 -7.90 -6.40
C PRO A 12 -55.02 -6.81 -6.66
N ILE A 13 -53.77 -7.23 -6.80
CA ILE A 13 -52.66 -6.34 -7.15
C ILE A 13 -53.05 -5.61 -8.44
N SER A 14 -53.11 -4.28 -8.40
CA SER A 14 -53.42 -3.45 -9.58
C SER A 14 -52.48 -3.80 -10.74
N LEU A 15 -53.00 -3.81 -11.97
CA LEU A 15 -52.24 -4.07 -13.20
C LEU A 15 -50.99 -3.17 -13.29
N GLU A 16 -51.13 -1.89 -12.90
CA GLU A 16 -50.05 -0.91 -12.87
C GLU A 16 -48.94 -1.29 -11.87
N ARG A 17 -49.32 -1.87 -10.72
CA ARG A 17 -48.37 -2.38 -9.73
C ARG A 17 -47.62 -3.61 -10.25
N ARG A 18 -48.27 -4.47 -11.03
CA ARG A 18 -47.58 -5.61 -11.68
C ARG A 18 -46.58 -5.13 -12.72
N ASN A 19 -46.99 -4.21 -13.59
CA ASN A 19 -46.13 -3.68 -14.65
C ASN A 19 -44.91 -2.93 -14.09
N SER A 20 -45.07 -2.16 -13.02
CA SER A 20 -43.95 -1.47 -12.36
C SER A 20 -43.00 -2.43 -11.65
N LEU A 21 -43.53 -3.45 -10.97
CA LEU A 21 -42.71 -4.48 -10.32
C LEU A 21 -41.89 -5.29 -11.34
N GLU A 22 -42.49 -5.68 -12.45
CA GLU A 22 -41.80 -6.40 -13.53
C GLU A 22 -40.60 -5.60 -14.06
N LYS A 23 -40.79 -4.30 -14.33
CA LYS A 23 -39.70 -3.40 -14.72
C LYS A 23 -38.61 -3.31 -13.65
N ALA A 24 -38.97 -3.26 -12.37
CA ALA A 24 -38.00 -3.20 -11.27
C ALA A 24 -37.20 -4.49 -11.13
N ILE A 25 -37.81 -5.66 -11.37
CA ILE A 25 -37.13 -6.96 -11.35
C ILE A 25 -36.18 -7.10 -12.54
N GLN A 26 -36.58 -6.66 -13.74
CA GLN A 26 -35.72 -6.68 -14.93
C GLN A 26 -34.47 -5.79 -14.78
N ASN A 27 -34.60 -4.66 -14.10
CA ASN A 27 -33.50 -3.73 -13.83
C ASN A 27 -32.82 -3.98 -12.48
N ARG A 28 -33.05 -5.15 -11.87
CA ARG A 28 -32.46 -5.48 -10.58
C ARG A 28 -30.95 -5.73 -10.74
N PRO A 29 -30.10 -5.06 -9.97
CA PRO A 29 -28.66 -5.32 -9.98
C PRO A 29 -28.35 -6.72 -9.43
N GLU A 30 -27.27 -7.31 -9.92
CA GLU A 30 -26.84 -8.64 -9.53
C GLU A 30 -26.32 -8.65 -8.08
N ALA A 31 -26.45 -9.79 -7.40
CA ALA A 31 -25.98 -9.92 -6.01
C ALA A 31 -24.47 -9.66 -5.88
N HIS A 32 -23.70 -9.93 -6.94
CA HIS A 32 -22.27 -9.60 -6.98
C HIS A 32 -22.03 -8.08 -6.97
N GLU A 33 -22.73 -7.32 -7.84
CA GLU A 33 -22.59 -5.86 -7.91
C GLU A 33 -22.97 -5.18 -6.60
N LEU A 34 -24.01 -5.69 -5.93
CA LEU A 34 -24.42 -5.20 -4.61
C LEU A 34 -23.34 -5.43 -3.54
N ARG A 35 -22.54 -6.50 -3.65
CA ARG A 35 -21.40 -6.75 -2.75
C ARG A 35 -20.23 -5.81 -3.03
N GLU A 36 -19.94 -5.56 -4.30
CA GLU A 36 -18.88 -4.61 -4.70
C GLU A 36 -19.20 -3.18 -4.28
N ARG A 37 -20.48 -2.81 -4.35
CA ARG A 37 -20.98 -1.52 -3.83
C ARG A 37 -21.13 -1.49 -2.31
N HIS A 38 -20.73 -2.55 -1.60
CA HIS A 38 -20.81 -2.68 -0.14
C HIS A 38 -22.25 -2.55 0.42
N ILE A 39 -23.27 -2.85 -0.38
CA ILE A 39 -24.67 -2.88 0.06
C ILE A 39 -24.98 -4.24 0.70
N LEU A 40 -24.60 -5.33 0.02
CA LEU A 40 -24.62 -6.67 0.59
C LEU A 40 -23.25 -6.99 1.17
N LEU A 41 -23.22 -7.62 2.34
CA LEU A 41 -21.97 -8.05 2.94
C LEU A 41 -21.42 -9.25 2.15
N ASN A 42 -20.11 -9.23 1.87
CA ASN A 42 -19.44 -10.35 1.20
C ASN A 42 -18.98 -11.40 2.23
N THR A 43 -19.94 -12.08 2.84
CA THR A 43 -19.67 -13.11 3.87
C THR A 43 -20.46 -14.38 3.59
N ASN A 44 -19.88 -15.52 3.95
CA ASN A 44 -20.57 -16.82 3.94
C ASN A 44 -21.24 -17.15 5.29
N ALA A 45 -21.20 -16.23 6.27
CA ALA A 45 -21.88 -16.41 7.55
C ALA A 45 -23.39 -16.24 7.39
N ALA A 46 -24.14 -17.02 8.16
CA ALA A 46 -25.59 -16.90 8.23
C ALA A 46 -26.00 -15.45 8.57
N PRO A 47 -27.12 -14.92 8.01
CA PRO A 47 -27.53 -13.53 8.20
C PRO A 47 -27.56 -13.07 9.66
N ALA A 48 -27.96 -13.93 10.58
CA ALA A 48 -28.00 -13.64 12.02
C ALA A 48 -26.63 -13.41 12.67
N LEU A 49 -25.55 -13.97 12.10
CA LEU A 49 -24.19 -13.90 12.66
C LEU A 49 -23.32 -12.84 11.99
N GLN A 50 -23.79 -12.21 10.90
CA GLN A 50 -22.99 -11.27 10.12
C GLN A 50 -22.50 -10.08 10.96
N ALA A 51 -23.35 -9.54 11.83
CA ALA A 51 -22.99 -8.44 12.72
C ALA A 51 -21.86 -8.84 13.70
N GLN A 52 -21.99 -10.01 14.33
CA GLN A 52 -20.99 -10.54 15.26
C GLN A 52 -19.67 -10.88 14.55
N GLN A 53 -19.72 -11.37 13.31
CA GLN A 53 -18.53 -11.59 12.50
C GLN A 53 -17.78 -10.29 12.22
N GLN A 54 -18.50 -9.22 11.85
CA GLN A 54 -17.89 -7.91 11.62
C GLN A 54 -17.28 -7.33 12.90
N GLU A 55 -17.98 -7.44 14.03
CA GLU A 55 -17.47 -7.01 15.33
C GLU A 55 -16.15 -7.72 15.67
N LEU A 56 -16.11 -9.04 15.53
CA LEU A 56 -14.91 -9.83 15.73
C LEU A 56 -13.78 -9.43 14.77
N GLN A 57 -14.08 -9.19 13.49
CA GLN A 57 -13.10 -8.70 12.53
C GLN A 57 -12.52 -7.35 12.93
N ARG A 58 -13.36 -6.43 13.44
CA ARG A 58 -12.93 -5.13 13.95
C ARG A 58 -12.04 -5.28 15.17
N HIS A 59 -12.39 -6.14 16.12
CA HIS A 59 -11.54 -6.41 17.29
C HIS A 59 -10.17 -6.96 16.88
N LYS A 60 -10.15 -7.99 16.01
CA LYS A 60 -8.89 -8.55 15.48
C LYS A 60 -8.02 -7.49 14.79
N LEU A 61 -8.63 -6.62 13.99
CA LEU A 61 -7.90 -5.54 13.32
C LEU A 61 -7.35 -4.53 14.33
N THR A 62 -8.15 -4.18 15.34
CA THR A 62 -7.76 -3.25 16.41
C THR A 62 -6.58 -3.80 17.21
N ASP A 63 -6.64 -5.07 17.60
CA ASP A 63 -5.57 -5.73 18.36
C ASP A 63 -4.28 -5.82 17.53
N SER A 64 -4.40 -6.18 16.24
CA SER A 64 -3.27 -6.21 15.30
C SER A 64 -2.63 -4.83 15.13
N LEU A 65 -3.46 -3.79 14.98
CA LEU A 65 -3.01 -2.41 14.87
C LEU A 65 -2.31 -1.95 16.15
N ASN A 66 -2.89 -2.23 17.32
CA ASN A 66 -2.29 -1.90 18.62
C ASN A 66 -0.92 -2.56 18.78
N LYS A 67 -0.79 -3.83 18.38
CA LYS A 67 0.50 -4.53 18.38
C LYS A 67 1.52 -3.86 17.45
N ALA A 68 1.11 -3.50 16.23
CA ALA A 68 1.98 -2.84 15.25
C ALA A 68 2.41 -1.43 15.70
N ILE A 69 1.53 -0.69 16.36
CA ILE A 69 1.84 0.62 16.96
C ILE A 69 2.83 0.45 18.12
N ALA A 70 2.64 -0.55 18.98
CA ALA A 70 3.55 -0.80 20.10
C ALA A 70 4.98 -1.17 19.64
N SER A 71 5.12 -1.85 18.51
CA SER A 71 6.41 -2.20 17.92
C SER A 71 6.86 -1.25 16.81
N ARG A 72 6.33 -0.02 16.76
CA ARG A 72 6.63 0.94 15.69
C ARG A 72 8.10 1.39 15.76
N PRO A 73 8.89 1.21 14.69
CA PRO A 73 10.26 1.71 14.65
C PRO A 73 10.31 3.24 14.66
N GLU A 74 11.34 3.78 15.30
CA GLU A 74 11.66 5.21 15.26
C GLU A 74 12.17 5.63 13.88
N LYS A 75 12.06 6.93 13.57
CA LYS A 75 12.51 7.49 12.30
C LYS A 75 13.97 7.16 12.02
N ASP A 76 14.84 7.29 13.02
CA ASP A 76 16.29 7.09 12.87
C ASP A 76 16.61 5.65 12.49
N ALA A 77 15.91 4.66 13.08
CA ALA A 77 16.07 3.25 12.72
C ALA A 77 15.63 2.95 11.27
N LEU A 78 14.74 3.76 10.69
CA LEU A 78 14.35 3.67 9.27
C LEU A 78 15.37 4.35 8.36
N VAL A 79 16.02 5.42 8.81
CA VAL A 79 17.12 6.10 8.10
C VAL A 79 18.36 5.22 8.04
N GLU A 80 18.73 4.59 9.17
CA GLU A 80 19.86 3.63 9.24
C GLU A 80 19.66 2.44 8.30
N ARG A 81 18.42 1.96 8.15
CA ARG A 81 18.05 0.90 7.21
C ARG A 81 17.89 1.39 5.77
N ASN A 82 18.15 2.66 5.48
CA ASN A 82 18.00 3.29 4.16
C ASN A 82 16.57 3.16 3.57
N ILE A 83 15.57 3.09 4.45
CA ILE A 83 14.15 3.09 4.06
C ILE A 83 13.66 4.54 3.91
N LEU A 84 14.03 5.41 4.85
CA LEU A 84 13.79 6.85 4.79
C LEU A 84 15.08 7.59 4.43
N PRO A 85 15.00 8.69 3.65
CA PRO A 85 16.14 9.55 3.43
C PRO A 85 16.48 10.33 4.71
N ASP A 86 17.78 10.49 4.99
CA ASP A 86 18.25 11.44 5.99
C ASP A 86 18.13 12.87 5.46
N SER A 87 16.94 13.45 5.63
CA SER A 87 16.66 14.82 5.21
C SER A 87 15.69 15.53 6.14
N THR A 88 15.93 16.82 6.31
CA THR A 88 15.03 17.78 6.98
C THR A 88 14.03 18.41 6.00
N ALA A 89 14.15 18.14 4.69
CA ALA A 89 13.24 18.67 3.69
C ALA A 89 11.82 18.09 3.85
N ALA A 90 10.82 18.91 3.48
CA ALA A 90 9.43 18.48 3.46
C ALA A 90 9.23 17.26 2.55
N PRO A 91 8.28 16.34 2.85
CA PRO A 91 8.09 15.10 2.10
C PRO A 91 7.97 15.28 0.58
N ALA A 92 7.30 16.34 0.14
CA ALA A 92 7.13 16.64 -1.28
C ALA A 92 8.45 16.97 -2.01
N LEU A 93 9.46 17.48 -1.30
CA LEU A 93 10.73 17.94 -1.88
C LEU A 93 11.87 16.92 -1.76
N GLN A 94 11.72 15.89 -0.93
CA GLN A 94 12.77 14.90 -0.66
C GLN A 94 13.26 14.22 -1.95
N ASN A 95 12.34 13.92 -2.87
CA ASN A 95 12.71 13.32 -4.16
C ASN A 95 13.58 14.24 -5.00
N HIS A 96 13.18 15.51 -5.14
CA HIS A 96 13.93 16.49 -5.94
C HIS A 96 15.31 16.78 -5.32
N GLN A 97 15.37 16.88 -3.99
CA GLN A 97 16.64 17.02 -3.28
C GLN A 97 17.57 15.83 -3.55
N ARG A 98 17.04 14.59 -3.50
CA ARG A 98 17.82 13.38 -3.77
C ARG A 98 18.34 13.35 -5.20
N GLU A 99 17.49 13.70 -6.15
CA GLU A 99 17.84 13.76 -7.58
C GLU A 99 18.95 14.78 -7.82
N LEU A 100 18.79 16.00 -7.30
CA LEU A 100 19.81 17.05 -7.39
C LEU A 100 21.13 16.60 -6.75
N ALA A 101 21.08 16.05 -5.54
CA ALA A 101 22.27 15.57 -4.84
C ALA A 101 22.96 14.42 -5.59
N ALA A 102 22.20 13.59 -6.32
CA ALA A 102 22.77 12.55 -7.17
C ALA A 102 23.43 13.12 -8.42
N ALA A 103 22.81 14.11 -9.07
CA ALA A 103 23.38 14.82 -10.21
C ALA A 103 24.68 15.54 -9.80
N MET A 104 24.66 16.34 -8.74
CA MET A 104 25.83 17.04 -8.23
C MET A 104 26.98 16.09 -7.87
N ARG A 105 26.69 14.91 -7.29
CA ARG A 105 27.70 13.89 -7.02
C ARG A 105 28.30 13.34 -8.32
N ARG A 106 27.48 13.07 -9.33
CA ARG A 106 27.98 12.59 -10.63
C ARG A 106 28.92 13.62 -11.26
N ASP A 107 28.50 14.88 -11.34
CA ASP A 107 29.30 15.95 -11.94
C ASP A 107 30.63 16.15 -11.19
N SER A 108 30.60 16.06 -9.86
CA SER A 108 31.80 16.14 -9.04
C SER A 108 32.74 14.96 -9.28
N ILE A 109 32.23 13.74 -9.35
CA ILE A 109 33.03 12.55 -9.65
C ILE A 109 33.63 12.65 -11.05
N GLU A 110 32.84 13.06 -12.04
CA GLU A 110 33.31 13.23 -13.42
C GLU A 110 34.47 14.22 -13.51
N LYS A 111 34.37 15.37 -12.83
CA LYS A 111 35.46 16.34 -12.76
C LYS A 111 36.72 15.76 -12.13
N HIS A 112 36.61 15.01 -11.02
CA HIS A 112 37.77 14.38 -10.38
C HIS A 112 38.41 13.29 -11.24
N LEU A 113 37.61 12.58 -12.04
CA LEU A 113 38.11 11.58 -12.98
C LEU A 113 38.87 12.22 -14.15
N GLN A 114 38.49 13.42 -14.59
CA GLN A 114 39.22 14.16 -15.64
C GLN A 114 40.64 14.54 -15.20
N THR A 115 40.84 14.86 -13.92
CA THR A 115 42.15 15.21 -13.34
C THR A 115 42.81 14.03 -12.65
N ARG A 116 42.48 12.80 -13.06
CA ARG A 116 43.02 11.59 -12.41
C ARG A 116 44.53 11.49 -12.69
N PRO A 117 45.37 11.37 -11.65
CA PRO A 117 46.81 11.22 -11.84
C PRO A 117 47.14 9.91 -12.56
N SER A 118 48.15 9.96 -13.41
CA SER A 118 48.68 8.80 -14.11
C SER A 118 49.47 7.90 -13.16
N PRO A 119 49.63 6.60 -13.47
CA PRO A 119 50.42 5.69 -12.65
C PRO A 119 51.86 6.16 -12.44
N ALA A 120 52.48 6.81 -13.43
CA ALA A 120 53.83 7.34 -13.33
C ALA A 120 53.95 8.48 -12.30
N GLU A 121 52.93 9.34 -12.20
CA GLU A 121 52.88 10.39 -11.19
C GLU A 121 52.74 9.81 -9.79
N LEU A 122 51.95 8.74 -9.63
CA LEU A 122 51.83 8.02 -8.36
C LEU A 122 53.14 7.34 -7.93
N ILE A 123 53.91 6.81 -8.88
CA ILE A 123 55.25 6.25 -8.61
C ILE A 123 56.22 7.35 -8.17
N LYS A 124 56.17 8.52 -8.84
CA LYS A 124 57.01 9.67 -8.50
C LYS A 124 56.74 10.22 -7.09
N GLU A 125 55.47 10.25 -6.69
CA GLU A 125 55.03 10.64 -5.34
C GLU A 125 55.26 9.52 -4.29
N GLY A 126 55.79 8.35 -4.69
CA GLY A 126 56.11 7.25 -3.79
C GLY A 126 54.89 6.48 -3.28
N ILE A 127 53.73 6.64 -3.91
CA ILE A 127 52.46 5.99 -3.54
C ILE A 127 52.34 4.60 -4.18
N LEU A 128 52.87 4.43 -5.41
CA LEU A 128 52.84 3.16 -6.15
C LEU A 128 54.27 2.64 -6.39
N GLY A 129 54.52 1.34 -6.20
CA GLY A 129 55.80 0.71 -6.54
C GLY A 129 56.06 0.69 -8.05
N ALA A 130 57.32 0.87 -8.47
CA ALA A 130 57.68 0.95 -9.90
C ALA A 130 57.36 -0.32 -10.72
N ASN A 131 57.21 -1.47 -10.06
CA ASN A 131 56.88 -2.77 -10.69
C ASN A 131 55.53 -3.33 -10.20
N GLU A 132 54.75 -2.53 -9.47
CA GLU A 132 53.48 -2.95 -8.88
C GLU A 132 52.34 -2.52 -9.80
N ASN A 133 51.64 -3.49 -10.36
CA ASN A 133 50.48 -3.23 -11.20
C ASN A 133 49.21 -3.35 -10.32
N PRO A 134 48.49 -2.24 -10.05
CA PRO A 134 47.37 -2.24 -9.10
C PRO A 134 46.12 -2.99 -9.57
N LEU A 135 46.18 -3.64 -10.74
CA LEU A 135 45.12 -4.47 -11.32
C LEU A 135 45.46 -5.97 -11.30
N ASP A 136 46.69 -6.33 -10.91
CA ASP A 136 47.02 -7.72 -10.60
C ASP A 136 46.54 -7.96 -9.16
N ASP A 137 45.35 -8.57 -9.01
CA ASP A 137 44.88 -9.08 -7.71
C ASP A 137 45.92 -10.07 -7.14
N PRO A 138 46.02 -10.25 -5.80
CA PRO A 138 46.94 -11.22 -5.20
C PRO A 138 46.68 -12.67 -5.62
#